data_AF-A0A178HT88-F1
#
_entry.id   AF-A0A178HT88-F1
#
_cell.length_a   1.000
_cell.length_b   1.000
_cell.length_c   1.000
_cell.angle_alpha   90.00
_cell.angle_beta   90.00
_cell.angle_gamma   90.00
#
_symmetry.space_group_name_H-M   'P 1'
#
loop_
_entity.id
_entity.type
_entity.pdbx_description
1 polymer ?
#
loop_
_entity_poly.entity_id
_entity_poly.type
_entity_poly.pdbx_seq_one_letter_code
_entity_poly.pdbx_strand_id
1 'polypeptide(L)'
;MRRFDDATIEHDHKLRASGHLLLASPLADVSTEEVIDRRRRPARLTETDGPYAETKEVVGGLVLVEARDMEEAKALFADDPIAAHCRIQIRALRDTDRHSQTGEGRPEFKLG
;
A
#
# COMPACT_ATOMS: atom_id res chain seq x y z
N MET A 1 14.75 -11.44 11.56
CA MET A 1 13.53 -10.62 11.71
C MET A 1 13.76 -9.43 12.61
N ARG A 2 13.86 -9.58 13.95
CA ARG A 2 13.84 -8.45 14.90
C ARG A 2 14.67 -7.19 14.55
N ARG A 3 15.95 -7.35 14.20
CA ARG A 3 16.83 -6.22 13.84
C ARG A 3 16.37 -5.45 12.59
N PHE A 4 15.67 -6.12 11.68
CA PHE A 4 15.14 -5.54 10.46
C PHE A 4 13.83 -4.81 10.74
N ASP A 5 12.94 -5.43 11.51
CA ASP A 5 11.70 -4.82 11.99
C ASP A 5 12.02 -3.51 12.74
N ASP A 6 13.00 -3.56 13.65
CA ASP A 6 13.48 -2.39 14.41
C ASP A 6 14.00 -1.27 13.49
N ALA A 7 14.73 -1.62 12.42
CA ALA A 7 15.28 -0.63 11.48
C ALA A 7 14.18 0.03 10.63
N THR A 8 13.16 -0.72 10.20
CA THR A 8 12.00 -0.15 9.51
C THR A 8 11.17 0.75 10.43
N ILE A 9 11.04 0.40 11.71
CA ILE A 9 10.37 1.25 12.71
C ILE A 9 11.14 2.57 12.91
N GLU A 10 12.47 2.53 12.96
CA GLU A 10 13.28 3.75 13.05
C GLU A 10 13.11 4.65 11.81
N HIS A 11 13.02 4.04 10.62
CA HIS A 11 12.73 4.78 9.39
C HIS A 11 11.33 5.43 9.44
N ASP A 12 10.30 4.69 9.88
CA ASP A 12 8.96 5.24 10.08
C ASP A 12 8.95 6.41 11.08
N HIS A 13 9.76 6.34 12.15
CA HIS A 13 9.92 7.44 13.09
C HIS A 13 10.54 8.68 12.43
N LYS A 14 11.55 8.51 11.57
CA LYS A 14 12.16 9.60 10.78
C LYS A 14 11.13 10.25 9.84
N LEU A 15 10.33 9.45 9.14
CA LEU A 15 9.27 9.95 8.25
C LEU A 15 8.17 10.69 9.04
N ARG A 16 7.80 10.19 10.22
CA ARG A 16 6.83 10.87 11.10
C ARG A 16 7.37 12.16 11.69
N ALA A 17 8.61 12.16 12.18
CA ALA A 17 9.24 13.35 12.75
C ALA A 17 9.43 14.48 11.72
N SER A 18 9.59 14.13 10.44
CA SER A 18 9.67 15.09 9.34
C SER A 18 8.30 15.50 8.77
N GLY A 19 7.19 14.97 9.31
CA GLY A 19 5.83 15.33 8.91
C GLY A 19 5.31 14.66 7.64
N HIS A 20 6.05 13.70 7.07
CA HIS A 20 5.66 13.04 5.82
C HIS A 20 4.79 11.79 6.05
N LEU A 21 4.90 11.11 7.20
CA LEU A 21 4.22 9.82 7.40
C LEU A 21 2.74 9.96 7.79
N LEU A 22 1.83 9.48 6.94
CA LEU A 22 0.40 9.35 7.24
C LEU A 22 0.07 7.98 7.81
N LEU A 23 0.60 6.91 7.20
CA LEU A 23 0.37 5.52 7.62
C LEU A 23 1.57 4.66 7.21
N ALA A 24 2.02 3.78 8.10
CA ALA A 24 2.91 2.66 7.76
C ALA A 24 2.36 1.43 8.47
N SER A 25 2.19 0.33 7.75
CA SER A 25 1.77 -0.93 8.33
C SER A 25 2.30 -2.11 7.53
N PRO A 26 2.94 -3.10 8.19
CA PRO A 26 3.09 -4.41 7.60
C PRO A 26 1.72 -5.05 7.41
N LEU A 27 1.61 -5.94 6.43
CA LEU A 27 0.47 -6.82 6.25
C LEU A 27 0.71 -8.13 7.02
N ALA A 28 -0.37 -8.83 7.37
CA ALA A 28 -0.26 -10.17 7.93
C ALA A 28 0.31 -11.15 6.90
N ASP A 29 0.69 -12.35 7.34
CA ASP A 29 1.19 -13.39 6.44
C ASP A 29 0.15 -13.67 5.33
N VAL A 30 0.65 -13.91 4.13
CA VAL A 30 -0.19 -14.20 2.96
C VAL A 30 -1.08 -15.44 3.17
N SER A 31 -0.70 -16.35 4.08
CA SER A 31 -1.53 -17.49 4.47
C SER A 31 -2.86 -17.11 5.13
N THR A 32 -3.03 -15.84 5.55
CA THR A 32 -4.28 -15.33 6.13
C THR A 32 -5.09 -14.47 5.14
N GLU A 33 -4.72 -14.46 3.86
CA GLU A 33 -5.42 -13.69 2.83
C GLU A 33 -6.79 -14.32 2.51
N GLU A 34 -7.84 -13.52 2.60
CA GLU A 34 -9.20 -13.86 2.17
C GLU A 34 -9.57 -13.03 0.93
N VAL A 35 -10.08 -13.68 -0.12
CA VAL A 35 -10.30 -13.04 -1.44
C VAL A 35 -11.77 -13.09 -1.85
N ILE A 36 -12.30 -11.94 -2.29
CA ILE A 36 -13.62 -11.82 -2.90
C ILE A 36 -13.47 -11.42 -4.37
N ASP A 37 -13.73 -12.33 -5.32
CA ASP A 37 -13.72 -12.03 -6.77
C ASP A 37 -15.11 -12.24 -7.42
N ARG A 38 -15.79 -11.12 -7.73
CA ARG A 38 -17.11 -11.11 -8.41
C ARG A 38 -17.02 -11.06 -9.94
N ARG A 39 -15.82 -10.89 -10.52
CA ARG A 39 -15.64 -10.83 -11.98
C ARG A 39 -15.75 -12.21 -12.61
N ARG A 40 -15.33 -13.25 -11.87
CA ARG A 40 -15.33 -14.63 -12.37
C ARG A 40 -16.74 -15.25 -12.41
N ARG A 41 -17.74 -14.68 -11.71
CA ARG A 41 -19.18 -15.04 -11.82
C ARG A 41 -20.06 -13.87 -11.32
N PRO A 42 -20.96 -13.27 -12.14
CA PRO A 42 -21.77 -12.13 -11.72
C PRO A 42 -22.79 -12.41 -10.58
N ALA A 43 -22.99 -13.68 -10.18
CA ALA A 43 -23.99 -14.08 -9.19
C ALA A 43 -23.46 -14.97 -8.04
N ARG A 44 -22.15 -15.21 -7.91
CA ARG A 44 -21.58 -15.95 -6.77
C ARG A 44 -20.31 -15.31 -6.26
N LEU A 45 -20.29 -15.02 -4.96
CA LEU A 45 -19.05 -14.80 -4.21
C LEU A 45 -18.22 -16.08 -4.37
N THR A 46 -17.05 -15.97 -5.00
CA THR A 46 -16.08 -17.06 -4.98
C THR A 46 -15.02 -16.63 -3.99
N GLU A 47 -15.05 -17.26 -2.82
CA GLU A 47 -13.95 -17.27 -1.87
C GLU A 47 -12.88 -18.18 -2.49
N THR A 48 -11.67 -17.66 -2.68
CA THR A 48 -10.55 -18.47 -3.17
C THR A 48 -9.55 -18.60 -2.05
N ASP A 49 -9.25 -19.83 -1.64
CA ASP A 49 -8.20 -20.12 -0.68
C ASP A 49 -6.84 -19.76 -1.29
N GLY A 50 -6.26 -18.66 -0.80
CA GLY A 50 -4.89 -18.25 -1.08
C GLY A 50 -4.71 -17.04 -2.00
N PRO A 51 -3.46 -16.50 -2.02
CA PRO A 51 -3.13 -15.25 -2.70
C PRO A 51 -3.50 -15.25 -4.18
N TYR A 52 -3.83 -14.06 -4.68
CA TYR A 52 -4.09 -13.82 -6.10
C TYR A 52 -2.90 -14.25 -6.98
N ALA A 53 -3.02 -15.46 -7.55
CA ALA A 53 -2.17 -16.06 -8.58
C ALA A 53 -0.70 -16.33 -8.18
N GLU A 54 -0.14 -17.38 -8.79
CA GLU A 54 1.26 -17.86 -8.72
C GLU A 54 2.32 -16.77 -8.97
N THR A 55 2.44 -15.82 -8.04
CA THR A 55 3.43 -14.75 -8.07
C THR A 55 4.46 -15.03 -7.00
N LYS A 56 5.74 -15.04 -7.38
CA LYS A 56 6.85 -15.26 -6.45
C LYS A 56 7.09 -14.08 -5.50
N GLU A 57 6.24 -13.07 -5.57
CA GLU A 57 6.36 -11.83 -4.82
C GLU A 57 4.99 -11.44 -4.27
N VAL A 58 4.95 -11.18 -2.97
CA VAL A 58 3.76 -10.75 -2.24
C VAL A 58 3.95 -9.33 -1.73
N VAL A 59 2.85 -8.59 -1.54
CA VAL A 59 2.91 -7.28 -0.89
C VAL A 59 3.01 -7.51 0.62
N GLY A 60 4.15 -7.14 1.22
CA GLY A 60 4.39 -7.34 2.65
C GLY A 60 3.95 -6.19 3.55
N GLY A 61 3.61 -5.03 2.97
CA GLY A 61 3.29 -3.83 3.74
C GLY A 61 2.89 -2.67 2.84
N LEU A 62 2.38 -1.61 3.46
CA LEU A 62 2.01 -0.38 2.79
C LEU A 62 2.46 0.82 3.61
N VAL A 63 2.95 1.84 2.92
CA VAL A 63 3.28 3.14 3.50
C VAL A 63 2.60 4.22 2.67
N LEU A 64 1.90 5.13 3.36
CA LEU A 64 1.28 6.31 2.79
C LEU A 64 2.00 7.53 3.37
N VAL A 65 2.57 8.33 2.48
CA VAL A 65 3.27 9.58 2.83
C VAL A 65 2.68 10.75 2.08
N GLU A 66 2.80 11.94 2.66
CA GLU A 66 2.66 13.20 1.97
C GLU A 66 4.04 13.66 1.52
N ALA A 67 4.16 14.04 0.25
CA ALA A 67 5.37 14.57 -0.35
C ALA A 67 4.96 15.59 -1.42
N ARG A 68 5.82 16.57 -1.70
CA ARG A 68 5.58 17.64 -2.68
C ARG A 68 5.49 17.08 -4.09
N ASP A 69 6.30 16.07 -4.42
CA ASP A 69 6.35 15.43 -5.72
C ASP A 69 6.97 14.01 -5.66
N MET A 70 7.10 13.36 -6.82
CA MET A 70 7.67 12.01 -6.94
C MET A 70 9.18 11.96 -6.63
N GLU A 71 9.91 13.05 -6.84
CA GLU A 71 11.34 13.08 -6.52
C GLU A 71 11.55 13.10 -5.01
N GLU A 72 10.77 13.92 -4.29
CA GLU A 72 10.76 13.89 -2.82
C GLU A 72 10.28 12.55 -2.29
N ALA A 73 9.21 11.99 -2.86
CA ALA A 73 8.72 10.67 -2.45
C ALA A 73 9.81 9.59 -2.59
N LYS A 74 10.56 9.56 -3.70
CA LYS A 74 11.69 8.63 -3.87
C LYS A 74 12.81 8.91 -2.87
N ALA A 75 13.13 10.18 -2.62
CA ALA A 75 14.19 10.57 -1.70
C ALA A 75 13.89 10.15 -0.26
N LEU A 76 12.62 10.17 0.17
CA LEU A 76 12.19 9.73 1.50
C LEU A 76 12.55 8.26 1.76
N PHE A 77 12.51 7.40 0.74
CA PHE A 77 12.80 5.96 0.84
C PHE A 77 14.17 5.56 0.30
N ALA A 78 15.01 6.51 -0.10
CA ALA A 78 16.30 6.22 -0.73
C ALA A 78 17.28 5.47 0.20
N ASP A 79 17.13 5.66 1.52
CA ASP A 79 17.89 5.00 2.58
C ASP A 79 17.06 3.99 3.39
N ASP A 80 15.89 3.58 2.89
CA ASP A 80 15.05 2.63 3.61
C ASP A 80 15.73 1.25 3.68
N PRO A 81 15.93 0.69 4.89
CA PRO A 81 16.55 -0.63 5.05
C PRO A 81 15.79 -1.77 4.34
N ILE A 82 14.48 -1.65 4.11
CA ILE A 82 13.68 -2.67 3.41
C ILE A 82 14.07 -2.81 1.94
N ALA A 83 14.58 -1.73 1.32
CA ALA A 83 14.89 -1.69 -0.11
C ALA A 83 16.02 -2.66 -0.52
N ALA A 84 16.85 -3.11 0.43
CA ALA A 84 17.86 -4.13 0.18
C ALA A 84 17.29 -5.55 0.04
N HIS A 85 16.04 -5.76 0.47
CA HIS A 85 15.42 -7.09 0.58
C HIS A 85 14.13 -7.23 -0.24
N CYS A 86 13.55 -6.12 -0.69
CA CYS A 86 12.36 -6.10 -1.50
C CYS A 86 12.41 -4.98 -2.54
N ARG A 87 11.33 -4.85 -3.31
CA ARG A 87 11.12 -3.73 -4.22
C ARG A 87 10.09 -2.79 -3.62
N ILE A 88 10.47 -1.52 -3.46
CA ILE A 88 9.52 -0.46 -3.11
C ILE A 88 8.90 0.08 -4.41
N GLN A 89 7.58 0.02 -4.49
CA GLN A 89 6.82 0.61 -5.60
C GLN A 89 6.11 1.87 -5.12
N ILE A 90 6.54 3.03 -5.63
CA ILE A 90 5.98 4.32 -5.26
C ILE A 90 4.99 4.75 -6.34
N ARG A 91 3.77 5.10 -5.93
CA ARG A 91 2.71 5.55 -6.83
C ARG A 91 1.95 6.70 -6.21
N ALA A 92 1.77 7.78 -6.97
CA ALA A 92 0.94 8.89 -6.56
C ALA A 92 -0.54 8.46 -6.46
N LEU A 93 -1.23 8.95 -5.43
CA LEU A 93 -2.68 8.88 -5.39
C LEU A 93 -3.28 9.74 -6.52
N ARG A 94 -4.46 9.36 -7.01
CA ARG A 94 -5.17 10.13 -8.03
C ARG A 94 -5.81 11.35 -7.38
N ASP A 95 -5.50 12.54 -7.87
CA ASP A 95 -6.10 13.78 -7.34
C ASP A 95 -7.59 13.91 -7.63
N THR A 96 -8.06 13.32 -8.74
CA THR A 96 -9.47 13.41 -9.18
C THR A 96 -10.41 12.44 -8.47
N ASP A 97 -9.90 11.48 -7.71
CA ASP A 97 -10.64 10.33 -7.20
C ASP A 97 -10.49 10.17 -5.67
N ARG A 98 -10.39 11.28 -4.94
CA ARG A 98 -10.32 11.29 -3.46
C ARG A 98 -11.70 11.01 -2.84
N HIS A 99 -12.18 9.79 -3.00
CA HIS A 99 -13.53 9.36 -2.60
C HIS A 99 -13.75 9.28 -1.08
N SER A 100 -12.69 9.43 -0.27
CA SER A 100 -12.71 9.17 1.18
C SER A 100 -12.32 10.36 2.05
N GLN A 101 -11.99 11.52 1.48
CA GLN A 101 -11.65 12.72 2.28
C GLN A 101 -12.89 13.52 2.74
N THR A 102 -14.01 13.43 2.04
CA THR A 102 -15.20 14.27 2.31
C THR A 102 -16.36 13.51 2.96
N GLY A 103 -16.34 12.16 2.96
CA GLY A 103 -17.53 11.36 3.27
C GLY A 103 -18.63 11.46 2.20
N GLU A 104 -18.42 12.25 1.15
CA GLU A 104 -19.27 12.31 -0.03
C GLU A 104 -18.78 11.26 -1.03
N GLY A 105 -19.69 10.40 -1.49
CA GLY A 105 -19.35 9.32 -2.41
C GLY A 105 -18.67 9.81 -3.69
N ARG A 106 -18.06 8.87 -4.42
CA ARG A 106 -17.49 9.10 -5.75
C ARG A 106 -18.47 9.93 -6.60
N PRO A 107 -18.05 11.06 -7.20
CA PRO A 107 -18.92 11.79 -8.12
C PRO A 107 -19.42 10.83 -9.20
N GLU A 108 -20.70 10.93 -9.56
CA GLU A 108 -21.33 10.00 -10.49
C GLU A 108 -20.45 9.77 -11.73
N PHE A 109 -20.09 8.51 -11.96
CA PHE A 109 -19.43 8.11 -13.18
C PHE A 109 -20.44 8.23 -14.33
N LYS A 110 -20.43 9.37 -15.03
CA LYS A 110 -21.25 9.57 -16.23
C LYS A 110 -20.52 8.97 -17.42
N LEU A 111 -21.03 7.85 -17.93
CA LEU A 111 -20.68 7.36 -19.27
C LEU A 111 -21.26 8.36 -20.27
N GLY A 112 -20.37 9.09 -20.95
CA GLY A 112 -20.70 9.75 -22.21
C GLY A 112 -20.74 8.74 -23.35
#